data_AF-A0A1B8WJH9-F1
#
_entry.id   AF-A0A1B8WJH9-F1
#
_cell.length_a   1.000
_cell.length_b   1.000
_cell.length_c   1.000
_cell.angle_alpha   90.00
_cell.angle_beta   90.00
_cell.angle_gamma   90.00
#
_symmetry.space_group_name_H-M   'P 1'
#
loop_
_entity.id
_entity.type
_entity.pdbx_description
1 polymer ?
#
loop_
_entity_poly.entity_id
_entity_poly.type
_entity_poly.pdbx_seq_one_letter_code
_entity_poly.pdbx_strand_id
1 'polypeptide(L)' 'MSKGKGKVAKKKQPASDRKQYNYKLVLSDTCAVCKTPCARGINYLARMRQPGTVGKGVPCVLTRTYG' A
#
# COMPACT_ATOMS: atom_id res chain seq x y z
N MET A 1 -22.50 -46.46 -15.24
CA MET A 1 -22.42 -45.94 -13.86
C MET A 1 -21.02 -46.29 -13.36
N SER A 2 -20.07 -45.38 -13.16
CA SER A 2 -19.98 -44.54 -11.97
C SER A 2 -18.86 -43.49 -12.14
N LYS A 3 -19.03 -42.40 -11.40
CA LYS A 3 -18.55 -41.05 -11.66
C LYS A 3 -17.55 -40.64 -10.57
N GLY A 4 -16.50 -39.90 -10.96
CA GLY A 4 -15.73 -39.01 -10.08
C GLY A 4 -14.50 -39.65 -9.39
N LYS A 5 -13.43 -38.93 -9.07
CA LYS A 5 -13.29 -37.48 -8.85
C LYS A 5 -11.90 -37.03 -9.32
N GLY A 6 -11.85 -36.26 -10.40
CA GLY A 6 -10.63 -35.58 -10.85
C GLY A 6 -10.21 -34.52 -9.83
N LYS A 7 -8.92 -34.49 -9.49
CA LYS A 7 -8.31 -33.51 -8.59
C LYS A 7 -8.51 -32.13 -9.21
N VAL A 8 -9.40 -31.32 -8.61
CA VAL A 8 -9.61 -29.93 -9.02
C VAL A 8 -8.37 -29.16 -8.61
N ALA A 9 -7.39 -29.09 -9.51
CA ALA A 9 -6.32 -28.12 -9.42
C ALA A 9 -6.98 -26.74 -9.42
N LYS A 10 -6.94 -26.06 -8.28
CA LYS A 10 -7.42 -24.69 -8.10
C LYS A 10 -6.69 -23.82 -9.12
N LYS A 11 -7.30 -23.54 -10.27
CA LYS A 11 -6.79 -22.62 -11.28
C LYS A 11 -6.48 -21.31 -10.55
N LYS A 12 -5.21 -20.96 -10.44
CA LYS A 12 -4.80 -19.62 -10.02
C LYS A 12 -5.49 -18.68 -11.01
N GLN A 13 -6.42 -17.86 -10.52
CA GLN A 13 -7.00 -16.80 -11.33
C GLN A 13 -5.82 -16.01 -11.93
N PRO A 14 -5.84 -15.68 -13.24
CA PRO A 14 -4.85 -14.77 -13.78
C PRO A 14 -4.87 -13.53 -12.90
N ALA A 15 -3.70 -13.14 -12.38
CA ALA A 15 -3.55 -11.91 -11.63
C ALA A 15 -4.24 -10.82 -12.46
N SER A 16 -5.25 -10.19 -11.86
CA SER A 16 -6.12 -9.22 -12.54
C SER A 16 -5.26 -8.29 -13.41
N ASP A 17 -5.69 -8.04 -14.65
CA ASP A 17 -5.06 -7.10 -15.61
C ASP A 17 -4.95 -5.64 -15.09
N ARG A 18 -5.38 -5.42 -13.84
CA ARG A 18 -5.21 -4.19 -13.09
C ARG A 18 -3.74 -4.01 -12.72
N LYS A 19 -3.11 -3.04 -13.39
CA LYS A 19 -1.81 -2.48 -13.01
C LYS A 19 -1.73 -2.26 -11.50
N GLN A 20 -0.82 -2.97 -10.85
CA GLN A 20 -0.59 -2.82 -9.42
C GLN A 20 0.22 -1.56 -9.19
N TYR A 21 -0.29 -0.68 -8.33
CA TYR A 21 0.42 0.52 -7.93
C TYR A 21 1.28 0.22 -6.73
N ASN A 22 2.58 0.42 -6.88
CA ASN A 22 3.54 0.39 -5.80
C ASN A 22 3.83 1.81 -5.32
N TYR A 23 3.97 1.98 -4.01
CA TYR A 23 4.31 3.26 -3.40
C TYR A 23 5.46 3.05 -2.42
N LYS A 24 6.37 4.01 -2.32
CA LYS A 24 7.38 4.02 -1.26
C LYS A 24 6.72 4.43 0.06
N LEU A 25 6.93 3.62 1.10
CA LEU A 25 6.61 4.02 2.47
C LEU A 25 7.67 5.01 2.96
N VAL A 26 7.22 6.17 3.43
CA VAL A 26 8.06 7.23 3.98
C VAL A 26 7.64 7.56 5.42
N LEU A 27 8.56 8.11 6.22
CA LEU A 27 8.31 8.48 7.61
C LEU A 27 7.97 9.97 7.76
N SER A 28 7.70 10.38 9.00
CA SER A 28 7.32 11.76 9.36
C SER A 28 8.36 12.77 8.92
N ASP A 29 9.64 12.42 9.01
CA ASP A 29 10.75 13.33 8.69
C ASP A 29 10.71 13.75 7.22
N THR A 30 10.44 12.77 6.34
CA THR A 30 10.30 13.03 4.91
C THR A 30 9.07 13.87 4.62
N CYS A 31 7.95 13.62 5.30
CA CYS A 31 6.73 14.41 5.16
C CYS A 31 6.89 15.84 5.71
N ALA A 32 7.70 16.05 6.76
CA ALA A 32 7.90 17.35 7.39
C ALA A 32 8.70 18.33 6.51
N VAL A 33 9.64 17.81 5.71
CA VAL A 33 10.47 18.61 4.79
C VAL A 33 9.90 18.65 3.36
N CYS A 34 8.80 17.93 3.11
CA CYS A 34 8.24 17.82 1.77
C CYS A 34 7.63 19.16 1.33
N LYS A 35 8.17 19.74 0.25
CA LYS A 35 7.69 21.00 -0.34
C LYS A 35 6.30 20.88 -0.96
N THR A 36 5.86 19.66 -1.26
CA THR A 36 4.57 19.33 -1.86
C THR A 36 3.66 18.72 -0.79
N PRO A 37 2.86 19.53 -0.08
CA PRO A 37 1.97 19.03 0.96
C PRO A 37 0.92 18.09 0.35
N CYS A 38 0.84 16.87 0.87
CA CYS A 38 -0.17 15.89 0.46
C CYS A 38 -1.07 15.50 1.64
N ALA A 39 -2.35 15.26 1.37
CA ALA A 39 -3.34 14.95 2.41
C ALA A 39 -2.93 13.76 3.30
N ARG A 40 -2.30 12.73 2.72
CA ARG A 40 -1.79 11.57 3.47
C ARG A 40 -0.67 11.96 4.44
N GLY A 41 0.30 12.75 3.98
CA GLY A 41 1.43 13.21 4.79
C GLY A 41 1.00 14.15 5.91
N ILE A 42 0.08 15.09 5.64
CA ILE A 42 -0.48 16.01 6.64
C ILE A 42 -1.20 15.21 7.75
N ASN A 43 -2.07 14.28 7.37
CA ASN A 43 -2.77 13.43 8.33
C ASN A 43 -1.82 12.55 9.14
N TYR A 44 -0.77 12.02 8.51
CA TYR A 44 0.24 11.22 9.20
C TYR A 44 1.02 12.06 10.21
N LEU A 45 1.49 13.26 9.82
CA LEU A 45 2.16 14.19 10.74
C LEU A 45 1.26 14.61 11.91
N ALA A 46 -0.02 14.88 11.65
CA ALA A 46 -0.97 15.23 12.72
C ALA A 46 -1.11 14.10 13.75
N ARG A 47 -1.12 12.84 13.30
CA ARG A 47 -1.11 11.67 14.20
C ARG A 47 0.21 11.55 14.96
N MET A 48 1.34 11.73 14.29
CA MET A 48 2.66 11.64 14.91
C MET A 48 2.92 12.70 15.98
N ARG A 49 2.17 13.82 15.96
CA ARG A 49 2.22 14.85 17.01
C ARG A 49 1.49 14.45 18.30
N GLN A 50 0.69 13.39 18.28
CA GLN A 50 0.01 12.92 19.49
C GLN A 50 1.00 12.13 20.37
N PRO A 51 0.98 12.32 21.70
CA PRO A 51 1.84 11.56 22.61
C PRO A 51 1.46 10.07 22.60
N GLY A 52 2.47 9.19 22.57
CA GLY A 52 2.27 7.74 22.56
C GLY A 52 2.05 7.12 21.17
N THR A 53 2.11 7.91 20.10
CA THR A 53 1.87 7.42 18.74
C THR A 53 3.12 6.81 18.12
N VAL A 54 2.99 5.61 17.55
CA VAL A 54 4.06 4.93 16.81
C VAL A 54 3.79 5.02 15.30
N GLY A 55 4.72 5.63 14.60
CA GLY A 55 4.65 5.82 13.16
C GLY A 55 5.04 4.58 12.36
N LYS A 56 4.13 4.06 11.53
CA LYS A 56 4.39 2.92 10.62
C LYS A 56 4.75 3.34 9.20
N GLY A 57 4.92 4.64 8.97
CA GLY A 57 5.11 5.24 7.66
C GLY A 57 3.81 5.45 6.89
N VAL A 58 3.90 6.27 5.84
CA VAL A 58 2.80 6.63 4.95
C VAL A 58 3.21 6.41 3.49
N PRO A 59 2.34 5.84 2.63
CA PRO A 59 2.66 5.65 1.23
C PRO A 59 2.68 7.00 0.51
N CYS A 60 3.86 7.38 0.01
CA CYS A 60 4.06 8.63 -0.70
C CYS A 60 3.43 8.57 -2.09
N VAL A 61 2.53 9.50 -2.38
CA VAL A 61 1.82 9.56 -3.68
C VAL A 61 2.75 9.93 -4.84
N LEU A 62 3.88 10.58 -4.54
CA LEU A 62 4.86 11.02 -5.54
C LEU A 62 5.79 9.88 -5.98
N THR A 63 5.90 8.82 -5.18
CA THR A 63 6.74 7.64 -5.49
C THR A 63 5.94 6.51 -6.11
N ARG A 64 4.80 6.84 -6.75
CA ARG A 64 3.93 5.86 -7.39
C ARG A 64 4.67 5.22 -8.58
N THR A 65 4.94 3.92 -8.48
CA THR A 65 5.51 3.11 -9.56
C THR A 65 4.53 2.02 -9.98
N TYR A 66 4.65 1.57 -11.22
CA TYR A 66 3.89 0.44 -11.75
C TYR A 66 4.77 -0.80 -11.67
N GLY A 67 4.26 -1.86 -11.02
CA GLY A 67 4.88 -3.18 -11.00
C GLY A 67 4.18 -4.16 -11.93
#